data_AF-A0A849Q6N3-F1
#
_entry.id   AF-A0A849Q6N3-F1
#
_cell.length_a   1.000
_cell.length_b   1.000
_cell.length_c   1.000
_cell.angle_alpha   90.00
_cell.angle_beta   90.00
_cell.angle_gamma   90.00
#
_symmetry.space_group_name_H-M   'P 1'
#
loop_
_entity.id
_entity.type
_entity.pdbx_description
1 polymer ?
#
loop_
_entity_poly.entity_id
_entity_poly.type
_entity_poly.pdbx_seq_one_letter_code
_entity_poly.pdbx_strand_id
1 'polypeptide(L)'
;MMMKGSSFTILMDDLKASFKLAVRNILSFFFGMIGVIIVTVLLIAAVAIAVVPFVIFFLGIEGMTNAIAQLAPLMETEGGAAMVIFGFGMIVILPFLIPFFVSIGALFGMGREIAESEGTNAEGVFSWYSRKFFSFLGGGLIIFLISMMPLALLMLALIPVHGGSPGGPFAWALPVGAFIWLTVSWGMLSMTYPAIVDGYSPIEATKISLKMSWTYFDRVFSTFLAFIVIVVLLFAPFALGAFVSLTMGPEVLGPLALFGGYVMLAVLFLDLVVLPAFIISLNRVYMILSGEDITPPPEDEHPDVSLVGGI
;
A
#
# COMPACT_ATOMS: atom_id res chain seq x y z
N MET A 1 32.31 2.75 5.78
CA MET A 1 31.58 3.99 5.41
C MET A 1 30.62 3.62 4.29
N MET A 2 29.34 3.48 4.61
CA MET A 2 28.31 3.21 3.59
C MET A 2 28.06 4.52 2.83
N MET A 3 28.15 4.51 1.50
CA MET A 3 27.94 5.69 0.67
C MET A 3 26.47 6.11 0.73
N LYS A 4 26.21 7.35 1.19
CA LYS A 4 24.87 7.92 1.43
C LYS A 4 24.13 8.36 0.15
N GLY A 5 24.88 8.64 -0.92
CA GLY A 5 24.30 8.96 -2.22
C GLY A 5 23.77 7.70 -2.90
N SER A 6 22.68 7.82 -3.66
CA SER A 6 22.28 6.71 -4.52
C SER A 6 23.22 6.68 -5.72
N SER A 7 23.82 5.52 -5.95
CA SER A 7 24.36 5.18 -7.26
C SER A 7 23.59 3.95 -7.73
N PHE A 8 23.50 3.77 -9.04
CA PHE A 8 22.82 2.61 -9.61
C PHE A 8 23.36 1.29 -9.05
N THR A 9 24.67 1.20 -8.82
CA THR A 9 25.31 0.03 -8.21
C THR A 9 24.81 -0.22 -6.79
N ILE A 10 24.76 0.82 -5.95
CA ILE A 10 24.28 0.69 -4.56
C ILE A 10 22.81 0.29 -4.55
N LEU A 11 21.97 0.94 -5.36
CA LEU A 11 20.56 0.58 -5.49
C LEU A 11 20.38 -0.88 -5.91
N MET A 12 21.14 -1.33 -6.91
CA MET A 12 21.09 -2.69 -7.41
C MET A 12 21.52 -3.70 -6.34
N ASP A 13 22.58 -3.41 -5.60
CA ASP A 13 23.07 -4.29 -4.54
C ASP A 13 22.08 -4.39 -3.38
N ASP A 14 21.41 -3.29 -3.03
CA ASP A 14 20.36 -3.31 -2.03
C ASP A 14 19.14 -4.09 -2.47
N LEU A 15 18.66 -3.89 -3.70
CA LEU A 15 17.56 -4.65 -4.26
C LEU A 15 17.91 -6.14 -4.26
N LYS A 16 19.09 -6.53 -4.77
CA LYS A 16 19.54 -7.93 -4.75
C LYS A 16 19.54 -8.53 -3.35
N ALA A 17 20.07 -7.80 -2.36
CA ALA A 17 20.08 -8.27 -0.98
C ALA A 17 18.65 -8.42 -0.42
N SER A 18 17.76 -7.45 -0.67
CA SER A 18 16.36 -7.50 -0.23
C SER A 18 15.58 -8.65 -0.90
N PHE A 19 15.78 -8.88 -2.20
CA PHE A 19 15.20 -10.03 -2.91
C PHE A 19 15.75 -11.36 -2.39
N LYS A 20 17.06 -11.45 -2.12
CA LYS A 20 17.67 -12.65 -1.53
C LYS A 20 17.05 -12.97 -0.16
N LEU A 21 16.87 -11.96 0.68
CA LEU A 21 16.24 -12.11 1.99
C LEU A 21 14.76 -12.50 1.89
N ALA A 22 14.03 -11.89 0.95
CA ALA A 22 12.62 -12.22 0.67
C ALA A 22 12.46 -13.68 0.25
N VAL A 23 13.28 -14.17 -0.69
CA VAL A 23 13.24 -15.56 -1.16
C VAL A 23 13.63 -16.54 -0.05
N ARG A 24 14.64 -16.21 0.77
CA ARG A 24 15.05 -17.05 1.91
C ARG A 24 13.94 -17.19 2.96
N ASN A 25 13.15 -16.13 3.16
CA ASN A 25 12.09 -16.07 4.17
C ASN A 25 10.68 -16.19 3.57
N ILE A 26 10.55 -16.74 2.36
CA ILE A 26 9.29 -16.79 1.61
C ILE A 26 8.19 -17.53 2.37
N LEU A 27 8.53 -18.62 3.07
CA LEU A 27 7.56 -19.40 3.84
C LEU A 27 7.04 -18.62 5.05
N SER A 28 7.94 -17.96 5.79
CA SER A 28 7.54 -17.12 6.91
C SER A 28 6.59 -16.01 6.44
N PHE A 29 6.94 -15.31 5.35
CA PHE A 29 6.07 -14.28 4.77
C PHE A 29 4.73 -14.84 4.30
N PHE A 30 4.72 -15.98 3.63
CA PHE A 30 3.50 -16.62 3.16
C PHE A 30 2.55 -16.92 4.31
N PHE A 31 3.03 -17.59 5.36
CA PHE A 31 2.22 -17.90 6.54
C PHE A 31 1.81 -16.63 7.31
N GLY A 32 2.71 -15.65 7.41
CA GLY A 32 2.42 -14.35 8.01
C GLY A 32 1.30 -13.61 7.26
N MET A 33 1.37 -13.56 5.93
CA MET A 33 0.34 -12.93 5.09
C MET A 33 -1.00 -13.65 5.18
N ILE A 34 -1.04 -15.00 5.17
CA ILE A 34 -2.28 -15.75 5.39
C ILE A 34 -2.89 -15.40 6.76
N GLY A 35 -2.06 -15.44 7.81
CA GLY A 35 -2.47 -15.12 9.16
C GLY A 35 -3.05 -13.70 9.27
N VAL A 36 -2.36 -12.75 8.65
CA VAL A 36 -2.81 -11.36 8.53
C VAL A 36 -4.14 -11.27 7.80
N ILE A 37 -4.29 -11.87 6.61
CA ILE A 37 -5.53 -11.84 5.83
C ILE A 37 -6.70 -12.36 6.65
N ILE A 38 -6.54 -13.46 7.39
CA ILE A 38 -7.58 -14.00 8.26
C ILE A 38 -8.00 -12.97 9.30
N VAL A 39 -7.03 -12.35 10.00
CA VAL A 39 -7.30 -11.31 11.00
C VAL A 39 -7.95 -10.08 10.36
N THR A 40 -7.48 -9.65 9.19
CA THR A 40 -8.05 -8.53 8.43
C THR A 40 -9.52 -8.79 8.14
N VAL A 41 -9.87 -9.98 7.62
CA VAL A 41 -11.25 -10.36 7.27
C VAL A 41 -12.13 -10.40 8.51
N LEU A 42 -11.66 -10.98 9.61
CA LEU A 42 -12.41 -11.04 10.86
C LEU A 42 -12.70 -9.63 11.42
N LEU A 43 -11.72 -8.72 11.34
CA LEU A 43 -11.90 -7.35 11.78
C LEU A 43 -12.79 -6.54 10.83
N ILE A 44 -12.70 -6.76 9.52
CA ILE A 44 -13.64 -6.18 8.55
C ILE A 44 -15.06 -6.61 8.88
N ALA A 45 -15.28 -7.89 9.20
CA ALA A 45 -16.59 -8.39 9.62
C ALA A 45 -17.04 -7.74 10.94
N ALA A 46 -16.15 -7.61 11.93
CA ALA A 46 -16.47 -6.93 13.19
C ALA A 46 -16.84 -5.45 12.97
N VAL A 47 -16.10 -4.74 12.11
CA VAL A 47 -16.40 -3.36 11.72
C VAL A 47 -17.75 -3.30 10.99
N ALA A 48 -18.04 -4.23 10.08
CA ALA A 48 -19.33 -4.30 9.39
C ALA A 48 -20.49 -4.46 10.39
N ILE A 49 -20.34 -5.37 11.36
CA ILE A 49 -21.33 -5.62 12.41
C ILE A 49 -21.53 -4.39 13.30
N ALA A 50 -20.51 -3.55 13.50
CA ALA A 50 -20.64 -2.32 14.28
C ALA A 50 -21.23 -1.16 13.46
N VAL A 51 -20.74 -0.95 12.24
CA VAL A 51 -21.07 0.21 11.39
C VAL A 51 -22.45 0.07 10.76
N VAL A 52 -22.80 -1.11 10.24
CA VAL A 52 -24.07 -1.29 9.50
C VAL A 52 -25.29 -1.02 10.38
N PRO A 53 -25.43 -1.59 11.59
CA PRO A 53 -26.57 -1.28 12.47
C PRO A 53 -26.59 0.18 12.91
N PHE A 54 -25.43 0.78 13.15
CA PHE A 54 -25.33 2.21 13.47
C PHE A 54 -25.88 3.07 12.32
N VAL A 55 -25.47 2.79 11.08
CA VAL A 55 -25.98 3.50 9.89
C VAL A 55 -27.49 3.29 9.74
N ILE A 56 -27.99 2.07 9.94
CA ILE A 56 -29.44 1.77 9.89
C ILE A 56 -30.19 2.53 10.99
N PHE A 57 -29.65 2.63 12.19
CA PHE A 57 -30.27 3.35 13.30
C PHE A 57 -30.41 4.85 13.02
N PHE A 58 -29.39 5.48 12.41
CA PHE A 58 -29.39 6.92 12.15
C PHE A 58 -30.11 7.31 10.85
N LEU A 59 -29.92 6.57 9.75
CA LEU A 59 -30.50 6.89 8.45
C LEU A 59 -31.83 6.18 8.18
N GLY A 60 -32.09 5.07 8.86
CA GLY A 60 -33.17 4.15 8.50
C GLY A 60 -32.89 3.41 7.19
N ILE A 61 -33.61 2.31 6.98
CA ILE A 61 -33.54 1.59 5.69
C ILE A 61 -33.98 2.52 4.55
N GLU A 62 -35.06 3.30 4.76
CA GLU A 62 -35.59 4.25 3.78
C GLU A 62 -34.57 5.32 3.39
N GLY A 63 -33.90 5.94 4.37
CA GLY A 63 -32.87 6.95 4.10
C GLY A 63 -31.68 6.39 3.35
N MET A 64 -31.27 5.15 3.64
CA MET A 64 -30.22 4.46 2.88
C MET A 64 -30.65 4.21 1.43
N THR A 65 -31.86 3.70 1.20
CA THR A 65 -32.39 3.52 -0.18
C THR A 65 -32.49 4.84 -0.92
N ASN A 66 -32.93 5.91 -0.26
CA ASN A 66 -33.01 7.24 -0.86
C ASN A 66 -31.62 7.78 -1.23
N ALA A 67 -30.61 7.59 -0.36
CA ALA A 67 -29.24 7.98 -0.66
C ALA A 67 -28.68 7.24 -1.88
N ILE A 68 -28.90 5.92 -1.98
CA ILE A 68 -28.48 5.13 -3.14
C ILE A 68 -29.25 5.54 -4.41
N ALA A 69 -30.56 5.77 -4.30
CA ALA A 69 -31.40 6.19 -5.42
C ALA A 69 -30.97 7.56 -5.99
N GLN A 70 -30.44 8.46 -5.16
CA GLN A 70 -29.86 9.73 -5.62
C GLN A 70 -28.54 9.56 -6.37
N LEU A 71 -27.79 8.49 -6.10
CA LEU A 71 -26.56 8.16 -6.82
C LEU A 71 -26.82 7.44 -8.14
N ALA A 72 -27.94 6.74 -8.28
CA ALA A 72 -28.25 5.94 -9.47
C ALA A 72 -28.19 6.74 -10.80
N PRO A 73 -28.80 7.93 -10.93
CA PRO A 73 -28.70 8.72 -12.17
C PRO A 73 -27.26 9.13 -12.51
N LEU A 74 -26.40 9.29 -11.50
CA LEU A 74 -24.98 9.63 -11.68
C LEU A 74 -24.16 8.41 -12.12
N MET A 75 -24.60 7.20 -11.77
CA MET A 75 -23.97 5.95 -12.21
C MET A 75 -24.40 5.56 -13.63
N GLU A 76 -25.54 6.05 -14.11
CA GLU A 76 -26.05 5.79 -15.46
C GLU A 76 -25.33 6.62 -16.55
N THR A 77 -24.53 7.63 -16.18
CA THR A 77 -23.74 8.40 -17.15
C THR A 77 -22.43 7.71 -17.52
N GLU A 78 -21.97 7.90 -18.76
CA GLU A 78 -20.71 7.35 -19.27
C GLU A 78 -19.53 7.86 -18.44
N GLY A 79 -18.90 7.03 -17.62
CA GLY A 79 -17.82 7.44 -16.70
C GLY A 79 -18.28 7.89 -15.30
N GLY A 80 -19.55 8.25 -15.12
CA GLY A 80 -20.09 8.70 -13.84
C GLY A 80 -20.09 7.61 -12.78
N ALA A 81 -20.35 6.36 -13.18
CA ALA A 81 -20.19 5.19 -12.31
C ALA A 81 -18.79 5.10 -11.70
N ALA A 82 -17.72 5.29 -12.49
CA ALA A 82 -16.36 5.22 -12.00
C ALA A 82 -16.06 6.34 -10.99
N MET A 83 -16.58 7.55 -11.24
CA MET A 83 -16.40 8.69 -10.34
C MET A 83 -17.14 8.53 -9.02
N VAL A 84 -18.38 8.06 -9.05
CA VAL A 84 -19.18 7.79 -7.85
C VAL A 84 -18.57 6.64 -7.06
N ILE A 85 -18.23 5.53 -7.72
CA ILE A 85 -17.63 4.36 -7.07
C ILE A 85 -16.29 4.73 -6.44
N PHE A 86 -15.42 5.44 -7.15
CA PHE A 86 -14.13 5.84 -6.58
C PHE A 86 -14.30 6.94 -5.52
N GLY A 87 -15.02 8.02 -5.81
CA GLY A 87 -15.17 9.15 -4.89
C GLY A 87 -15.92 8.79 -3.61
N PHE A 88 -17.17 8.33 -3.76
CA PHE A 88 -18.03 7.98 -2.62
C PHE A 88 -17.59 6.66 -2.00
N GLY A 89 -17.28 5.65 -2.82
CA GLY A 89 -16.86 4.34 -2.32
C GLY A 89 -15.57 4.40 -1.50
N MET A 90 -14.61 5.26 -1.84
CA MET A 90 -13.39 5.43 -1.04
C MET A 90 -13.65 6.04 0.35
N ILE A 91 -14.66 6.91 0.49
CA ILE A 91 -15.07 7.47 1.78
C ILE A 91 -15.80 6.40 2.60
N VAL A 92 -16.73 5.67 1.98
CA VAL A 92 -17.51 4.62 2.64
C VAL A 92 -16.65 3.43 3.05
N ILE A 93 -15.64 3.07 2.25
CA ILE A 93 -14.77 1.93 2.54
C ILE A 93 -13.73 2.24 3.62
N LEU A 94 -13.50 3.50 3.97
CA LEU A 94 -12.46 3.92 4.93
C LEU A 94 -12.49 3.14 6.26
N PRO A 95 -13.65 2.92 6.93
CA PRO A 95 -13.70 2.12 8.15
C PRO A 95 -13.24 0.67 7.93
N PHE A 96 -13.46 0.13 6.74
CA PHE A 96 -13.07 -1.23 6.36
C PHE A 96 -11.60 -1.33 5.91
N LEU A 97 -10.95 -0.21 5.60
CA LEU A 97 -9.51 -0.16 5.34
C LEU A 97 -8.68 -0.16 6.63
N ILE A 98 -9.29 0.11 7.78
CA ILE A 98 -8.59 0.12 9.07
C ILE A 98 -7.81 -1.18 9.31
N PRO A 99 -8.42 -2.38 9.21
CA PRO A 99 -7.69 -3.62 9.44
C PRO A 99 -6.54 -3.82 8.43
N PHE A 100 -6.70 -3.32 7.21
CA PHE A 100 -5.69 -3.40 6.16
C PHE A 100 -4.46 -2.52 6.47
N PHE A 101 -4.67 -1.30 6.99
CA PHE A 101 -3.56 -0.44 7.42
C PHE A 101 -2.73 -1.05 8.54
N VAL A 102 -3.39 -1.68 9.52
CA VAL A 102 -2.69 -2.38 10.60
C VAL A 102 -1.92 -3.58 10.08
N SER A 103 -2.54 -4.32 9.17
CA SER A 103 -1.97 -5.50 8.51
C SER A 103 -0.68 -5.19 7.77
N ILE A 104 -0.68 -4.12 6.95
CA ILE A 104 0.53 -3.66 6.25
C ILE A 104 1.60 -3.27 7.26
N GLY A 105 1.26 -2.47 8.28
CA GLY A 105 2.22 -2.05 9.29
C GLY A 105 2.88 -3.23 10.02
N ALA A 106 2.11 -4.28 10.33
CA ALA A 106 2.63 -5.50 10.94
C ALA A 106 3.63 -6.24 10.04
N LEU A 107 3.39 -6.26 8.71
CA LEU A 107 4.36 -6.80 7.75
C LEU A 107 5.66 -5.98 7.70
N PHE A 108 5.58 -4.66 7.87
CA PHE A 108 6.77 -3.81 8.05
C PHE A 108 7.56 -4.16 9.31
N GLY A 109 6.89 -4.48 10.43
CA GLY A 109 7.55 -4.97 11.63
C GLY A 109 8.33 -6.27 11.40
N MET A 110 7.68 -7.24 10.76
CA MET A 110 8.35 -8.49 10.36
C MET A 110 9.51 -8.26 9.38
N GLY A 111 9.32 -7.37 8.40
CA GLY A 111 10.39 -7.01 7.47
C GLY A 111 11.60 -6.36 8.16
N ARG A 112 11.39 -5.68 9.29
CA ARG A 112 12.47 -5.12 10.12
C ARG A 112 13.24 -6.23 10.82
N GLU A 113 12.56 -7.20 11.42
CA GLU A 113 13.20 -8.37 12.04
C GLU A 113 14.10 -9.12 11.05
N ILE A 114 13.64 -9.32 9.81
CA ILE A 114 14.43 -9.98 8.76
C ILE A 114 15.63 -9.12 8.35
N ALA A 115 15.44 -7.81 8.28
CA ALA A 115 16.52 -6.90 7.89
C ALA A 115 17.65 -6.84 8.94
N GLU A 116 17.33 -7.06 10.22
CA GLU A 116 18.31 -7.06 11.32
C GLU A 116 18.92 -8.44 11.59
N SER A 117 18.11 -9.50 11.55
CA SER A 117 18.49 -10.84 12.01
C SER A 117 18.56 -11.90 10.90
N GLU A 118 18.36 -11.51 9.64
CA GLU A 118 18.28 -12.38 8.45
C GLU A 118 17.16 -13.45 8.47
N GLY A 119 16.34 -13.48 9.52
CA GLY A 119 15.28 -14.47 9.71
C GLY A 119 14.09 -13.92 10.52
N THR A 120 12.97 -14.62 10.48
CA THR A 120 11.79 -14.34 11.31
C THR A 120 10.85 -15.54 11.32
N ASN A 121 9.96 -15.58 12.30
CA ASN A 121 8.86 -16.53 12.38
C ASN A 121 7.54 -15.84 12.00
N ALA A 122 6.59 -16.60 11.45
CA ALA A 122 5.27 -16.07 11.09
C ALA A 122 4.51 -15.44 12.30
N GLU A 123 4.81 -15.90 13.51
CA GLU A 123 4.27 -15.35 14.77
C GLU A 123 4.70 -13.90 15.04
N GLY A 124 5.85 -13.47 14.53
CA GLY A 124 6.37 -12.11 14.70
C GLY A 124 5.38 -11.06 14.19
N VAL A 125 4.72 -11.33 13.07
CA VAL A 125 3.70 -10.45 12.49
C VAL A 125 2.55 -10.19 13.47
N PHE A 126 2.08 -11.21 14.19
CA PHE A 126 0.99 -11.04 15.16
C PHE A 126 1.42 -10.28 16.42
N SER A 127 2.68 -10.44 16.82
CA SER A 127 3.27 -9.63 17.89
C SER A 127 3.26 -8.14 17.52
N TRP A 128 3.70 -7.80 16.31
CA TRP A 128 3.64 -6.42 15.81
C TRP A 128 2.20 -5.91 15.68
N TYR A 129 1.31 -6.74 15.13
CA TYR A 129 -0.10 -6.42 14.93
C TYR A 129 -0.78 -5.98 16.24
N SER A 130 -0.56 -6.74 17.32
CA SER A 130 -1.19 -6.49 18.61
C SER A 130 -0.57 -5.33 19.38
N ARG A 131 0.76 -5.19 19.39
CA ARG A 131 1.45 -4.16 20.18
C ARG A 131 1.35 -2.76 19.58
N LYS A 132 1.39 -2.65 18.25
CA LYS A 132 1.42 -1.36 17.53
C LYS A 132 0.13 -1.08 16.75
N PHE A 133 -0.98 -1.74 17.12
CA PHE A 133 -2.26 -1.64 16.41
C PHE A 133 -2.67 -0.19 16.11
N PHE A 134 -2.76 0.64 17.15
CA PHE A 134 -3.19 2.03 17.01
C PHE A 134 -2.19 2.90 16.25
N SER A 135 -0.89 2.63 16.39
CA SER A 135 0.14 3.35 15.65
C SER A 135 0.08 3.03 14.17
N PHE A 136 -0.07 1.76 13.79
CA PHE A 136 -0.24 1.38 12.38
C PHE A 136 -1.56 1.88 11.78
N LEU A 137 -2.64 1.86 12.56
CA LEU A 137 -3.92 2.45 12.18
C LEU A 137 -3.76 3.94 11.89
N GLY A 138 -3.13 4.69 12.81
CA GLY A 138 -2.91 6.12 12.65
C GLY A 138 -2.03 6.44 11.45
N GLY A 139 -0.96 5.68 11.24
CA GLY A 139 -0.06 5.84 10.09
C GLY A 139 -0.78 5.62 8.76
N GLY A 140 -1.52 4.52 8.65
CA GLY A 140 -2.30 4.23 7.44
C GLY A 140 -3.42 5.22 7.17
N LEU A 141 -4.09 5.73 8.21
CA LEU A 141 -5.07 6.82 8.06
C LEU A 141 -4.42 8.10 7.53
N ILE A 142 -3.25 8.49 8.04
CA ILE A 142 -2.53 9.66 7.52
C ILE A 142 -2.13 9.44 6.06
N ILE A 143 -1.60 8.25 5.72
CA ILE A 143 -1.27 7.91 4.33
C ILE A 143 -2.49 8.01 3.44
N PHE A 144 -3.63 7.47 3.86
CA PHE A 144 -4.88 7.54 3.12
C PHE A 144 -5.37 8.97 2.93
N LEU A 145 -5.37 9.77 4.00
CA LEU A 145 -5.87 11.14 3.99
C LEU A 145 -5.01 12.06 3.12
N ILE A 146 -3.71 11.79 3.00
CA ILE A 146 -2.82 12.57 2.13
C ILE A 146 -2.87 12.06 0.70
N SER A 147 -2.89 10.74 0.48
CA SER A 147 -2.78 10.18 -0.87
C SER A 147 -4.13 10.00 -1.57
N MET A 148 -5.07 9.30 -0.94
CA MET A 148 -6.32 8.86 -1.58
C MET A 148 -7.45 9.88 -1.41
N MET A 149 -7.57 10.51 -0.24
CA MET A 149 -8.68 11.42 0.05
C MET A 149 -8.76 12.62 -0.91
N PRO A 150 -7.65 13.31 -1.27
CA PRO A 150 -7.73 14.43 -2.21
C PRO A 150 -8.23 14.00 -3.59
N LEU A 151 -7.87 12.78 -4.03
CA LEU A 151 -8.38 12.21 -5.28
C LEU A 151 -9.85 11.84 -5.19
N ALA A 152 -10.28 11.22 -4.09
CA ALA A 152 -11.69 10.90 -3.87
C ALA A 152 -12.56 12.17 -3.87
N LEU A 153 -12.12 13.22 -3.18
CA LEU A 153 -12.79 14.52 -3.15
C LEU A 153 -12.79 15.21 -4.53
N LEU A 154 -11.68 15.13 -5.27
CA LEU A 154 -11.60 15.64 -6.64
C LEU A 154 -12.62 14.94 -7.55
N MET A 155 -12.73 13.61 -7.48
CA MET A 155 -13.69 12.85 -8.27
C MET A 155 -15.13 13.25 -7.94
N LEU A 156 -15.46 13.41 -6.66
CA LEU A 156 -16.79 13.89 -6.24
C LEU A 156 -17.07 15.32 -6.72
N ALA A 157 -16.07 16.20 -6.66
CA ALA A 157 -16.20 17.59 -7.11
C ALA A 157 -16.41 17.72 -8.62
N LEU A 158 -15.94 16.75 -9.42
CA LEU A 158 -16.12 16.74 -10.87
C LEU A 158 -17.53 16.34 -11.31
N ILE A 159 -18.28 15.62 -10.48
CA ILE A 159 -19.64 15.17 -10.78
C ILE A 159 -20.58 16.34 -11.15
N PRO A 160 -20.75 17.39 -10.31
CA PRO A 160 -21.66 18.50 -10.65
C PRO A 160 -21.17 19.37 -11.82
N VAL A 161 -19.87 19.34 -12.14
CA VAL A 161 -19.28 20.20 -13.18
C VAL A 161 -19.27 19.53 -14.55
N HIS A 162 -18.99 18.23 -14.60
CA HIS A 162 -18.80 17.47 -15.85
C HIS A 162 -19.85 16.37 -16.05
N GLY A 163 -20.90 16.31 -15.21
CA GLY A 163 -21.96 15.30 -15.34
C GLY A 163 -21.48 13.85 -15.16
N GLY A 164 -20.34 13.66 -14.49
CA GLY A 164 -19.71 12.35 -14.30
C GLY A 164 -18.71 11.93 -15.37
N SER A 165 -18.50 12.73 -16.44
CA SER A 165 -17.54 12.40 -17.49
C SER A 165 -16.74 13.62 -17.95
N PRO A 166 -15.50 13.81 -17.47
CA PRO A 166 -14.64 14.88 -17.94
C PRO A 166 -14.24 14.59 -19.38
N GLY A 167 -14.88 15.27 -20.33
CA GLY A 167 -14.52 15.21 -21.74
C GLY A 167 -13.25 15.99 -22.07
N GLY A 168 -12.77 15.83 -23.31
CA GLY A 168 -11.66 16.62 -23.85
C GLY A 168 -10.32 16.38 -23.14
N PRO A 169 -9.47 17.41 -22.97
CA PRO A 169 -8.16 17.27 -22.32
C PRO A 169 -8.22 16.74 -20.88
N PHE A 170 -9.34 16.96 -20.17
CA PHE A 170 -9.52 16.51 -18.79
C PHE A 170 -9.61 14.99 -18.66
N ALA A 171 -10.10 14.29 -19.69
CA ALA A 171 -10.14 12.82 -19.74
C ALA A 171 -8.74 12.20 -19.57
N TRP A 172 -7.70 12.87 -20.06
CA TRP A 172 -6.31 12.42 -20.00
C TRP A 172 -5.56 13.04 -18.81
N ALA A 173 -5.83 14.30 -18.48
CA ALA A 173 -5.16 14.98 -17.37
C ALA A 173 -5.47 14.34 -16.01
N LEU A 174 -6.70 13.86 -15.81
CA LEU A 174 -7.14 13.26 -14.55
C LEU A 174 -6.36 11.98 -14.17
N PRO A 175 -6.30 10.92 -15.01
CA PRO A 175 -5.56 9.70 -14.68
C PRO A 175 -4.05 9.95 -14.57
N VAL A 176 -3.48 10.81 -15.41
CA VAL A 176 -2.05 11.17 -15.35
C VAL A 176 -1.76 11.94 -14.05
N GLY A 177 -2.58 12.93 -13.71
CA GLY A 177 -2.46 13.69 -12.47
C GLY A 177 -2.62 12.82 -11.23
N ALA A 178 -3.59 11.91 -11.23
CA ALA A 178 -3.77 10.93 -10.17
C ALA A 178 -2.57 10.00 -10.02
N PHE A 179 -2.02 9.49 -11.13
CA PHE A 179 -0.82 8.66 -11.13
C PHE A 179 0.39 9.41 -10.54
N ILE A 180 0.62 10.65 -10.96
CA ILE A 180 1.70 11.49 -10.43
C ILE A 180 1.49 11.74 -8.93
N TRP A 181 0.26 12.13 -8.53
CA TRP A 181 -0.08 12.40 -7.15
C TRP A 181 0.15 11.18 -6.25
N LEU A 182 -0.33 10.01 -6.65
CA LEU A 182 -0.14 8.76 -5.90
C LEU A 182 1.32 8.38 -5.82
N THR A 183 2.06 8.45 -6.93
CA THR A 183 3.48 8.13 -6.96
C THR A 183 4.29 9.03 -6.03
N VAL A 184 4.04 10.34 -6.08
CA VAL A 184 4.76 11.31 -5.24
C VAL A 184 4.36 11.16 -3.76
N SER A 185 3.06 11.11 -3.46
CA SER A 185 2.57 11.00 -2.08
C SER A 185 3.00 9.70 -1.41
N TRP A 186 2.91 8.56 -2.11
CA TRP A 186 3.35 7.27 -1.57
C TRP A 186 4.86 7.19 -1.43
N GLY A 187 5.62 7.77 -2.37
CA GLY A 187 7.08 7.90 -2.24
C GLY A 187 7.46 8.70 -1.00
N MET A 188 6.85 9.87 -0.80
CA MET A 188 7.09 10.76 0.35
C MET A 188 6.71 10.13 1.69
N LEU A 189 5.72 9.24 1.69
CA LEU A 189 5.18 8.58 2.89
C LEU A 189 5.70 7.15 3.10
N SER A 190 6.54 6.64 2.19
CA SER A 190 7.04 5.27 2.19
C SER A 190 7.79 4.87 3.47
N MET A 191 8.38 5.85 4.18
CA MET A 191 9.14 5.62 5.41
C MET A 191 8.28 5.75 6.69
N THR A 192 6.97 6.00 6.55
CA THR A 192 6.06 6.18 7.69
C THR A 192 5.93 4.88 8.50
N TYR A 193 5.69 3.74 7.86
CA TYR A 193 5.61 2.45 8.55
C TYR A 193 6.95 2.02 9.17
N PRO A 194 8.09 2.08 8.46
CA PRO A 194 9.41 1.86 9.07
C PRO A 194 9.65 2.71 10.33
N ALA A 195 9.29 4.00 10.31
CA ALA A 195 9.42 4.87 11.49
C ALA A 195 8.47 4.49 12.64
N ILE A 196 7.24 4.05 12.34
CA ILE A 196 6.33 3.55 13.40
C ILE A 196 6.89 2.29 14.05
N VAL A 197 7.48 1.39 13.25
CA VAL A 197 8.17 0.18 13.74
C VAL A 197 9.33 0.55 14.65
N ASP A 198 10.05 1.62 14.35
CA ASP A 198 11.17 2.15 15.16
C ASP A 198 10.72 2.86 16.45
N GLY A 199 9.40 3.00 16.69
CA GLY A 199 8.86 3.52 17.95
C GLY A 199 8.22 4.91 17.87
N TYR A 200 8.28 5.60 16.73
CA TYR A 200 7.70 6.93 16.62
C TYR A 200 6.16 6.91 16.56
N SER A 201 5.53 7.95 17.08
CA SER A 201 4.09 8.14 16.94
C SER A 201 3.71 8.34 15.45
N PRO A 202 2.46 8.07 15.02
CA PRO A 202 2.07 8.20 13.61
C PRO A 202 2.36 9.57 12.98
N ILE A 203 2.18 10.64 13.77
CA ILE A 203 2.41 12.01 13.31
C ILE A 203 3.92 12.28 13.18
N GLU A 204 4.72 11.85 14.15
CA GLU A 204 6.18 12.01 14.10
C GLU A 204 6.79 11.16 12.99
N ALA A 205 6.35 9.91 12.85
CA ALA A 205 6.74 9.01 11.78
C ALA A 205 6.45 9.60 10.40
N THR A 206 5.30 10.25 10.22
CA THR A 206 4.97 10.96 8.98
C THR A 206 5.94 12.11 8.73
N LYS A 207 6.21 12.95 9.76
CA LYS A 207 7.17 14.06 9.63
C LYS A 207 8.57 13.56 9.29
N ILE A 208 9.01 12.46 9.91
CA ILE A 208 10.28 11.80 9.62
C ILE A 208 10.30 11.32 8.17
N SER A 209 9.22 10.66 7.71
CA SER A 209 9.12 10.20 6.32
C SER A 209 9.24 11.36 5.33
N LEU A 210 8.55 12.46 5.57
CA LEU A 210 8.62 13.66 4.74
C LEU A 210 10.03 14.28 4.75
N LYS A 211 10.64 14.41 5.94
CA LYS A 211 12.00 14.94 6.10
C LYS A 211 13.02 14.06 5.38
N MET A 212 12.98 12.74 5.57
CA MET A 212 13.86 11.78 4.87
C MET A 212 13.67 11.84 3.36
N SER A 213 12.43 11.90 2.89
CA SER A 213 12.14 11.98 1.46
C SER A 213 12.62 13.28 0.82
N TRP A 214 12.75 14.36 1.59
CA TRP A 214 13.30 15.63 1.12
C TRP A 214 14.83 15.65 1.17
N THR A 215 15.41 15.28 2.31
CA THR A 215 16.87 15.29 2.52
C THR A 215 17.59 14.23 1.70
N TYR A 216 17.00 13.04 1.62
CA TYR A 216 17.54 11.86 0.96
C TYR A 216 16.65 11.43 -0.21
N PHE A 217 16.15 12.42 -0.96
CA PHE A 217 15.22 12.21 -2.08
C PHE A 217 15.70 11.12 -3.04
N ASP A 218 16.95 11.22 -3.49
CA ASP A 218 17.55 10.27 -4.42
C ASP A 218 17.47 8.84 -3.89
N ARG A 219 17.79 8.60 -2.61
CA ARG A 219 17.80 7.27 -2.01
C ARG A 219 16.39 6.69 -1.80
N VAL A 220 15.48 7.51 -1.27
CA VAL A 220 14.09 7.09 -0.96
C VAL A 220 13.31 6.85 -2.25
N PHE A 221 13.31 7.83 -3.16
CA PHE A 221 12.56 7.73 -4.40
C PHE A 221 13.16 6.75 -5.39
N SER A 222 14.48 6.60 -5.50
CA SER A 222 15.06 5.57 -6.39
C SER A 222 14.65 4.16 -5.97
N THR A 223 14.65 3.88 -4.66
CA THR A 223 14.19 2.61 -4.11
C THR A 223 12.70 2.41 -4.40
N PHE A 224 11.86 3.39 -4.08
CA PHE A 224 10.41 3.31 -4.32
C PHE A 224 10.06 3.15 -5.81
N LEU A 225 10.65 3.98 -6.67
CA LEU A 225 10.43 3.93 -8.13
C LEU A 225 10.94 2.64 -8.74
N ALA A 226 12.03 2.05 -8.24
CA ALA A 226 12.49 0.76 -8.71
C ALA A 226 11.42 -0.33 -8.54
N PHE A 227 10.71 -0.34 -7.40
CA PHE A 227 9.60 -1.27 -7.21
C PHE A 227 8.39 -0.97 -8.10
N ILE A 228 8.07 0.31 -8.35
CA ILE A 228 7.06 0.66 -9.35
C ILE A 228 7.45 0.11 -10.73
N VAL A 229 8.69 0.30 -11.16
CA VAL A 229 9.19 -0.22 -12.45
C VAL A 229 9.11 -1.75 -12.49
N ILE A 230 9.50 -2.44 -11.42
CA ILE A 230 9.39 -3.91 -11.33
C ILE A 230 7.93 -4.35 -11.50
N VAL A 231 6.97 -3.72 -10.81
CA VAL A 231 5.54 -4.03 -10.92
C VAL A 231 5.03 -3.72 -12.33
N VAL A 232 5.37 -2.57 -12.90
CA VAL A 232 4.97 -2.20 -14.27
C VAL A 232 5.50 -3.20 -15.28
N LEU A 233 6.76 -3.61 -15.18
CA LEU A 233 7.35 -4.62 -16.06
C LEU A 233 6.71 -6.00 -15.89
N LEU A 234 6.36 -6.36 -14.65
CA LEU A 234 5.67 -7.62 -14.34
C LEU A 234 4.27 -7.68 -14.96
N PHE A 235 3.56 -6.56 -15.08
CA PHE A 235 2.23 -6.50 -15.71
C PHE A 235 2.26 -5.95 -17.15
N ALA A 236 3.41 -5.57 -17.69
CA ALA A 236 3.52 -5.02 -19.04
C ALA A 236 2.98 -5.99 -20.12
N PRO A 237 3.25 -7.31 -20.08
CA PRO A 237 2.67 -8.23 -21.05
C PRO A 237 1.14 -8.28 -20.99
N PHE A 238 0.56 -8.14 -19.80
CA PHE A 238 -0.89 -8.07 -19.61
C PHE A 238 -1.47 -6.80 -20.26
N ALA A 239 -0.88 -5.64 -19.96
CA ALA A 239 -1.30 -4.36 -20.53
C ALA A 239 -1.16 -4.33 -22.06
N LEU A 240 -0.06 -4.87 -22.59
CA LEU A 240 0.17 -4.98 -24.04
C LEU A 240 -0.85 -5.91 -24.70
N GLY A 241 -1.14 -7.07 -24.11
CA GLY A 241 -2.16 -7.97 -24.65
C GLY A 241 -3.56 -7.35 -24.63
N ALA A 242 -3.93 -6.64 -23.56
CA ALA A 242 -5.18 -5.90 -23.50
C ALA A 242 -5.26 -4.82 -24.61
N PHE A 243 -4.18 -4.10 -24.84
CA PHE A 243 -4.10 -3.11 -25.92
C PHE A 243 -4.23 -3.74 -27.32
N VAL A 244 -3.55 -4.88 -27.56
CA VAL A 244 -3.67 -5.62 -28.83
C VAL A 244 -5.10 -6.14 -29.02
N SER A 245 -5.74 -6.64 -27.96
CA SER A 245 -7.14 -7.07 -28.02
C SER A 245 -8.12 -5.95 -28.37
N LEU A 246 -7.89 -4.75 -27.83
CA LEU A 246 -8.72 -3.58 -28.11
C LEU A 246 -8.58 -3.12 -29.57
N THR A 247 -7.40 -3.30 -30.16
CA THR A 247 -7.07 -2.78 -31.51
C THR A 247 -7.32 -3.80 -32.61
N MET A 248 -7.11 -5.09 -32.36
CA MET A 248 -7.16 -6.16 -33.37
C MET A 248 -8.30 -7.17 -33.14
N GLY A 249 -9.09 -6.99 -32.09
CA GLY A 249 -10.20 -7.87 -31.71
C GLY A 249 -9.79 -8.94 -30.68
N PRO A 250 -10.75 -9.47 -29.90
CA PRO A 250 -10.49 -10.42 -28.82
C PRO A 250 -9.97 -11.78 -29.29
N GLU A 251 -10.12 -12.09 -30.59
CA GLU A 251 -9.67 -13.35 -31.20
C GLU A 251 -8.14 -13.42 -31.36
N VAL A 252 -7.43 -12.29 -31.26
CA VAL A 252 -5.96 -12.20 -31.40
C VAL A 252 -5.23 -12.50 -30.09
N LEU A 253 -5.89 -12.34 -28.95
CA LEU A 253 -5.46 -12.97 -27.72
C LEU A 253 -5.67 -14.48 -27.92
N GLY A 254 -4.60 -15.27 -27.93
CA GLY A 254 -4.68 -16.74 -27.94
C GLY A 254 -5.53 -17.30 -26.79
N PRO A 255 -5.54 -18.62 -26.53
CA PRO A 255 -6.44 -19.21 -25.54
C PRO A 255 -6.29 -18.47 -24.19
N LEU A 256 -7.37 -17.80 -23.77
CA LEU A 256 -7.51 -16.99 -22.54
C LEU A 256 -6.86 -17.66 -21.30
N ALA A 257 -6.78 -18.99 -21.30
CA ALA A 257 -6.10 -19.80 -20.30
C ALA A 257 -4.59 -19.47 -20.12
N LEU A 258 -3.84 -19.18 -21.20
CA LEU A 258 -2.42 -18.82 -21.11
C LEU A 258 -2.25 -17.43 -20.48
N PHE A 259 -3.14 -16.51 -20.80
CA PHE A 259 -3.12 -15.14 -20.28
C PHE A 259 -3.54 -15.11 -18.80
N GLY A 260 -4.61 -15.85 -18.44
CA GLY A 260 -5.03 -16.02 -17.05
C GLY A 260 -3.96 -16.72 -16.19
N GLY A 261 -3.31 -17.76 -16.74
CA GLY A 261 -2.21 -18.45 -16.07
C GLY A 261 -1.02 -17.52 -15.79
N TYR A 262 -0.64 -16.67 -16.75
CA TYR A 262 0.41 -15.67 -16.55
C TYR A 262 0.06 -14.67 -15.45
N VAL A 263 -1.14 -14.08 -15.48
CA VAL A 263 -1.58 -13.10 -14.47
C VAL A 263 -1.57 -13.73 -13.08
N MET A 264 -2.07 -14.96 -12.95
CA MET A 264 -2.06 -15.68 -11.68
C MET A 264 -0.62 -15.88 -11.15
N LEU A 265 0.31 -16.30 -12.01
CA LEU A 265 1.72 -16.45 -11.63
C LEU A 265 2.37 -15.10 -11.29
N ALA A 266 2.04 -14.04 -12.02
CA ALA A 266 2.53 -12.69 -11.76
C ALA A 266 2.04 -12.16 -10.41
N VAL A 267 0.76 -12.37 -10.07
CA VAL A 267 0.20 -12.00 -8.76
C VAL A 267 0.86 -12.81 -7.65
N LEU A 268 1.02 -14.12 -7.81
CA LEU A 268 1.73 -14.95 -6.83
C LEU A 268 3.18 -14.49 -6.64
N PHE A 269 3.88 -14.14 -7.72
CA PHE A 269 5.24 -13.61 -7.64
C PHE A 269 5.27 -12.23 -6.97
N LEU A 270 4.29 -11.38 -7.24
CA LEU A 270 4.16 -10.08 -6.60
C LEU A 270 3.98 -10.23 -5.10
N ASP A 271 3.02 -11.04 -4.66
CA ASP A 271 2.67 -11.20 -3.26
C ASP A 271 3.77 -11.94 -2.48
N LEU A 272 4.36 -13.00 -3.04
CA LEU A 272 5.32 -13.84 -2.32
C LEU A 272 6.76 -13.33 -2.38
N VAL A 273 7.12 -12.50 -3.36
CA VAL A 273 8.51 -12.09 -3.58
C VAL A 273 8.65 -10.57 -3.63
N VAL A 274 7.92 -9.90 -4.51
CA VAL A 274 8.10 -8.46 -4.74
C VAL A 274 7.66 -7.64 -3.53
N LEU A 275 6.50 -7.95 -2.94
CA LEU A 275 5.97 -7.25 -1.77
C LEU A 275 6.87 -7.45 -0.54
N PRO A 276 7.30 -8.66 -0.16
CA PRO A 276 8.31 -8.87 0.87
C PRO A 276 9.62 -8.12 0.62
N ALA A 277 10.14 -8.18 -0.61
CA ALA A 277 11.36 -7.48 -0.98
C ALA A 277 11.21 -5.95 -0.85
N PHE A 278 10.05 -5.40 -1.22
CA PHE A 278 9.73 -3.98 -1.06
C PHE A 278 9.78 -3.56 0.40
N ILE A 279 9.08 -4.30 1.26
CA ILE A 279 9.02 -4.04 2.70
C ILE A 279 10.42 -4.10 3.34
N ILE A 280 11.19 -5.15 3.05
CA ILE A 280 12.57 -5.31 3.55
C ILE A 280 13.44 -4.16 3.04
N SER A 281 13.33 -3.79 1.76
CA SER A 281 14.14 -2.73 1.16
C SER A 281 13.88 -1.38 1.80
N LEU A 282 12.62 -1.04 2.07
CA LEU A 282 12.27 0.22 2.73
C LEU A 282 12.76 0.24 4.19
N ASN A 283 12.62 -0.85 4.93
CA ASN A 283 13.17 -0.94 6.29
C ASN A 283 14.71 -0.81 6.30
N ARG A 284 15.40 -1.44 5.36
CA ARG A 284 16.86 -1.31 5.23
C ARG A 284 17.28 0.12 4.89
N VAL A 285 16.63 0.74 3.92
CA VAL A 285 16.89 2.15 3.58
C VAL A 285 16.61 3.05 4.78
N TYR A 286 15.51 2.84 5.49
CA TYR A 286 15.18 3.57 6.70
C TYR A 286 16.30 3.47 7.74
N MET A 287 16.74 2.25 8.08
CA MET A 287 17.83 2.03 9.05
C MET A 287 19.14 2.73 8.67
N ILE A 288 19.49 2.68 7.38
CA ILE A 288 20.71 3.33 6.87
C ILE A 288 20.61 4.85 7.06
N LEU A 289 19.44 5.44 6.81
CA LEU A 289 19.22 6.89 6.88
C LEU A 289 18.95 7.39 8.31
N SER A 290 18.32 6.59 9.18
CA SER A 290 18.00 6.99 10.56
C SER A 290 19.23 6.98 11.47
N GLY A 291 20.19 6.08 11.24
CA GLY A 291 21.44 6.01 11.99
C GLY A 291 22.37 7.21 11.83
N GLU A 292 22.02 8.19 10.99
CA GLU A 292 22.90 9.32 10.67
C GLU A 292 22.43 10.68 11.22
N ASP A 293 21.13 10.92 11.48
CA ASP A 293 20.62 12.28 11.72
C ASP A 293 19.30 12.41 12.51
N ILE A 294 18.78 11.32 13.08
CA ILE A 294 17.46 11.36 13.72
C ILE A 294 17.63 11.03 15.20
N THR A 295 17.12 11.92 16.04
CA THR A 295 17.04 11.77 17.50
C THR A 295 16.75 10.31 17.86
N PRO A 296 17.56 9.69 18.73
CA PRO A 296 17.39 8.28 19.07
C PRO A 296 15.94 8.02 19.48
N PRO A 297 15.38 6.87 19.10
CA PRO A 297 14.02 6.51 19.48
C PRO A 297 13.86 6.57 21.00
N PRO A 298 12.65 6.87 21.52
CA PRO A 298 12.38 6.77 22.96
C PRO A 298 12.68 5.34 23.44
N GLU A 299 13.41 5.19 24.55
CA GLU A 299 14.02 3.91 25.01
C GLU A 299 13.05 2.76 25.38
N ASP A 300 11.71 2.91 25.23
CA ASP A 300 10.74 2.06 25.94
C ASP A 300 9.89 1.08 25.09
N GLU A 301 10.14 0.87 23.78
CA GLU A 301 9.25 0.02 22.97
C GLU A 301 9.90 -0.94 21.95
N HIS A 302 11.13 -1.40 22.20
CA HIS A 302 11.66 -2.55 21.44
C HIS A 302 11.08 -3.86 22.00
N PRO A 303 10.54 -4.77 21.19
CA PRO A 303 10.39 -6.15 21.63
C PRO A 303 11.80 -6.66 21.96
N ASP A 304 11.97 -7.27 23.15
CA ASP A 304 13.13 -8.12 23.41
C ASP A 304 13.20 -9.13 22.26
N VAL A 305 14.08 -8.86 21.29
CA VAL A 305 14.47 -9.82 20.28
C VAL A 305 15.20 -10.89 21.06
N SER A 306 14.48 -11.93 21.49
CA SER A 306 15.15 -13.09 22.05
C SER A 306 16.05 -13.64 20.96
N LEU A 307 17.34 -13.39 21.09
CA LEU A 307 18.39 -14.04 20.33
C LEU A 307 18.31 -15.54 20.63
N VAL A 308 17.41 -16.25 19.95
CA VAL A 308 17.44 -17.72 19.94
C VAL A 308 18.58 -18.11 19.02
N GLY A 309 19.77 -18.14 19.60
CA GLY A 309 21.02 -18.40 18.91
C GLY A 309 22.26 -18.03 19.71
N GLY A 310 22.22 -18.23 21.03
CA GLY A 310 23.43 -18.21 21.87
C GLY A 310 23.90 -19.63 22.14
N ILE A 311 24.93 -20.07 21.42
CA ILE A 311 25.94 -21.00 21.91
C ILE A 311 27.26 -20.23 21.92
#